data_AF-A0A1I6W813-F1
#
_entry.id   AF-A0A1I6W813-F1
#
_cell.length_a   1.000
_cell.length_b   1.000
_cell.length_c   1.000
_cell.angle_alpha   90.00
_cell.angle_beta   90.00
_cell.angle_gamma   90.00
#
_symmetry.space_group_name_H-M   'P 1'
#
loop_
_entity.id
_entity.type
_entity.pdbx_description
1 polymer ?
#
loop_
_entity_poly.entity_id
_entity_poly.type
_entity_poly.pdbx_seq_one_letter_code
_entity_poly.pdbx_strand_id
1 'polypeptide(L)'
;MKSFKHNMAKIYRLFAQTLSEMSDEEFHDLLEGKGKLKFVPGNKAVKEKVEKVSSAEVGYIVEKLLIADTREMAREYLVEQHLSKNDLIKLTVVLDIFVNKSDGKDKIMEKIVESTVGARIRSKAIKDTQIRTGPARKNNNIKV
;
A
#
# COMPACT_ATOMS: atom_id res chain seq x y z
N MET A 1 2.29 7.44 27.45
CA MET A 1 2.93 7.97 26.21
C MET A 1 2.36 7.39 24.90
N LYS A 2 1.97 6.10 24.82
CA LYS A 2 1.33 5.51 23.60
C LYS A 2 0.03 6.23 23.17
N SER A 3 -0.77 6.71 24.12
CA SER A 3 -2.01 7.46 23.84
C SER A 3 -1.79 8.81 23.16
N PHE A 4 -0.69 9.51 23.47
CA PHE A 4 -0.38 10.80 22.86
C PHE A 4 -0.06 10.68 21.38
N LYS A 5 0.80 9.72 21.01
CA LYS A 5 1.14 9.44 19.61
C LYS A 5 -0.09 9.03 18.80
N HIS A 6 -0.94 8.19 19.39
CA HIS A 6 -2.22 7.78 18.79
C HIS A 6 -3.17 8.97 18.58
N ASN A 7 -3.27 9.86 19.56
CA ASN A 7 -4.11 11.06 19.45
C ASN A 7 -3.58 12.03 18.41
N MET A 8 -2.26 12.24 18.33
CA MET A 8 -1.65 13.06 17.27
C MET A 8 -1.89 12.47 15.88
N ALA A 9 -1.74 11.15 15.72
CA ALA A 9 -2.03 10.50 14.44
C ALA A 9 -3.50 10.67 13.98
N LYS A 10 -4.44 10.77 14.93
CA LYS A 10 -5.84 11.11 14.61
C LYS A 10 -6.00 12.57 14.19
N ILE A 11 -5.37 13.49 14.91
CA ILE A 11 -5.41 14.92 14.58
C ILE A 11 -4.80 15.17 13.20
N TYR A 12 -3.65 14.57 12.89
CA TYR A 12 -3.03 14.74 11.56
C TYR A 12 -3.89 14.18 10.44
N ARG A 13 -4.57 13.05 10.64
CA ARG A 13 -5.53 12.53 9.66
C ARG A 13 -6.70 13.47 9.44
N LEU A 14 -7.27 14.01 10.51
CA LEU A 14 -8.34 15.00 10.42
C LEU A 14 -7.90 16.25 9.65
N PHE A 15 -6.68 16.73 9.91
CA PHE A 15 -6.10 17.84 9.15
C PHE A 15 -5.93 17.51 7.68
N ALA A 16 -5.32 16.38 7.35
CA ALA A 16 -5.10 15.97 5.96
C ALA A 16 -6.43 15.86 5.19
N GLN A 17 -7.44 15.23 5.81
CA GLN A 17 -8.78 15.13 5.23
C GLN A 17 -9.40 16.52 5.01
N THR A 18 -9.36 17.39 6.02
CA THR A 18 -9.89 18.76 5.90
C THR A 18 -9.23 19.51 4.75
N LEU A 19 -7.90 19.41 4.61
CA LEU A 19 -7.18 20.05 3.51
C LEU A 19 -7.52 19.45 2.13
N SER A 20 -7.79 18.14 2.06
CA SER A 20 -8.16 17.48 0.79
C SER A 20 -9.58 17.77 0.31
N GLU A 21 -10.47 18.17 1.22
CA GLU A 21 -11.86 18.55 0.91
C GLU A 21 -11.99 20.03 0.50
N MET A 22 -10.94 20.84 0.69
CA MET A 22 -10.92 22.25 0.28
C MET A 22 -10.77 22.38 -1.23
N SER A 23 -11.39 23.40 -1.80
CA SER A 23 -11.09 23.84 -3.17
C SER A 23 -9.68 24.46 -3.27
N ASP A 24 -9.14 24.51 -4.48
CA ASP A 24 -7.83 25.13 -4.75
C ASP A 24 -7.79 26.60 -4.30
N GLU A 25 -8.91 27.32 -4.49
CA GLU A 25 -9.06 28.72 -4.09
C GLU A 25 -9.06 28.87 -2.57
N GLU A 26 -9.81 28.04 -1.85
CA GLU A 26 -9.81 28.04 -0.37
C GLU A 26 -8.46 27.66 0.20
N PHE A 27 -7.76 26.70 -0.42
CA PHE A 27 -6.41 26.29 -0.01
C PHE A 27 -5.40 27.42 -0.21
N HIS A 28 -5.49 28.14 -1.34
CA HIS A 28 -4.66 29.29 -1.63
C HIS A 28 -4.90 30.43 -0.63
N ASP A 29 -6.17 30.76 -0.36
CA ASP A 29 -6.54 31.77 0.63
C ASP A 29 -6.04 31.41 2.04
N LEU A 30 -6.03 30.12 2.40
CA LEU A 30 -5.46 29.66 3.66
C LEU A 30 -3.94 29.86 3.73
N LEU A 31 -3.22 29.58 2.64
CA LEU A 31 -1.77 29.78 2.55
C LEU A 31 -1.38 31.27 2.60
N GLU A 32 -2.18 32.14 2.00
CA GLU A 32 -1.97 33.59 2.01
C GLU A 32 -2.41 34.25 3.33
N GLY A 33 -2.91 33.47 4.30
CA GLY A 33 -3.39 33.97 5.58
C GLY A 33 -4.73 34.71 5.52
N LYS A 34 -5.43 34.64 4.39
CA LYS A 34 -6.80 35.17 4.20
C LYS A 34 -7.85 34.24 4.82
N GLY A 35 -7.55 32.94 4.86
CA GLY A 35 -8.37 31.91 5.50
C GLY A 35 -7.97 31.61 6.95
N LYS A 36 -8.90 30.99 7.71
CA LYS A 36 -8.62 30.45 9.06
C LYS A 36 -9.37 29.14 9.30
N LEU A 37 -8.71 28.19 9.97
CA LEU A 37 -9.37 26.98 10.45
C LEU A 37 -9.99 27.23 11.83
N LYS A 38 -11.27 26.89 11.98
CA LYS A 38 -11.99 27.01 13.25
C LYS A 38 -12.67 25.69 13.59
N PHE A 39 -12.50 25.25 14.83
CA PHE A 39 -13.28 24.13 15.37
C PHE A 39 -14.74 24.55 15.56
N VAL A 40 -15.67 23.76 15.03
CA VAL A 40 -17.10 23.93 15.24
C VAL A 40 -17.65 22.66 15.92
N PRO A 41 -18.29 22.77 17.10
CA PRO A 41 -18.90 21.61 17.76
C PRO A 41 -20.04 21.04 16.90
N GLY A 42 -19.94 19.76 16.52
CA GLY A 42 -21.01 19.05 15.82
C GLY A 42 -22.01 18.41 16.79
N ASN A 43 -23.31 18.45 16.48
CA ASN A 43 -24.39 17.85 17.31
C ASN A 43 -24.53 16.32 17.16
N LYS A 44 -23.69 15.67 16.37
CA LYS A 44 -23.61 14.21 16.29
C LYS A 44 -22.14 13.84 16.28
N ALA A 45 -21.78 12.81 17.05
CA ALA A 45 -20.57 12.05 16.76
C ALA A 45 -20.68 11.62 15.30
N VAL A 46 -19.96 12.31 14.42
CA VAL A 46 -19.75 11.84 13.05
C VAL A 46 -19.15 10.47 13.27
N LYS A 47 -19.93 9.40 13.04
CA LYS A 47 -19.37 8.09 12.83
C LYS A 47 -18.34 8.33 11.75
N GLU A 48 -17.06 8.26 12.10
CA GLU A 48 -15.96 8.34 11.15
C GLU A 48 -16.38 7.47 9.97
N LYS A 49 -16.82 8.13 8.89
CA LYS A 49 -16.58 7.61 7.57
C LYS A 49 -15.07 7.72 7.53
N VAL A 50 -14.38 6.67 7.98
CA VAL A 50 -12.96 6.49 7.71
C VAL A 50 -12.93 6.59 6.19
N GLU A 51 -12.57 7.77 5.70
CA GLU A 51 -12.68 8.04 4.30
C GLU A 51 -11.83 7.01 3.60
N LYS A 52 -12.50 6.38 2.63
CA LYS A 52 -11.95 5.35 1.80
C LYS A 52 -10.63 5.91 1.26
N VAL A 53 -9.53 5.20 1.49
CA VAL A 53 -8.29 5.41 0.71
C VAL A 53 -8.72 5.68 -0.73
N SER A 54 -8.41 6.87 -1.22
CA SER A 54 -8.78 7.32 -2.56
C SER A 54 -8.14 6.37 -3.58
N SER A 55 -8.73 6.23 -4.76
CA SER A 55 -8.17 5.33 -5.78
C SER A 55 -6.71 5.68 -6.14
N ALA A 56 -6.36 6.97 -6.05
CA ALA A 56 -5.01 7.49 -6.28
C ALA A 56 -4.02 7.01 -5.21
N GLU A 57 -4.40 7.02 -3.94
CA GLU A 57 -3.56 6.51 -2.84
C GLU A 57 -3.38 4.99 -2.92
N VAL A 58 -4.40 4.25 -3.35
CA VAL A 58 -4.26 2.79 -3.59
C VAL A 58 -3.24 2.52 -4.68
N GLY A 59 -3.26 3.27 -5.78
CA GLY A 59 -2.30 3.14 -6.88
C GLY A 59 -0.86 3.36 -6.42
N TYR A 60 -0.61 4.42 -5.64
CA TYR A 60 0.73 4.71 -5.12
C TYR A 60 1.26 3.60 -4.20
N ILE A 61 0.40 3.04 -3.34
CA ILE A 61 0.76 1.91 -2.46
C ILE A 61 1.12 0.69 -3.30
N VAL A 62 0.38 0.40 -4.38
CA VAL A 62 0.68 -0.71 -5.30
C VAL A 62 2.04 -0.53 -5.97
N GLU A 63 2.35 0.65 -6.50
CA GLU A 63 3.65 0.92 -7.12
C GLU A 63 4.81 0.68 -6.15
N LYS A 64 4.68 1.15 -4.90
CA LYS A 64 5.70 0.92 -3.87
C LYS A 64 5.85 -0.55 -3.50
N LEU A 65 4.77 -1.32 -3.48
CA LEU A 65 4.82 -2.76 -3.24
C LEU A 65 5.48 -3.53 -4.40
N LEU A 66 5.31 -3.07 -5.64
CA LEU A 66 5.90 -3.70 -6.83
C LEU A 66 7.42 -3.51 -6.90
N ILE A 67 7.96 -2.44 -6.32
CA ILE A 67 9.41 -2.18 -6.28
C ILE A 67 10.10 -2.68 -5.00
N ALA A 68 9.36 -3.09 -3.97
CA ALA A 68 9.94 -3.55 -2.71
C ALA A 68 10.79 -4.82 -2.89
N ASP A 69 12.05 -4.80 -2.45
CA ASP A 69 13.04 -5.87 -2.71
C ASP A 69 12.85 -7.15 -1.89
N THR A 70 12.33 -7.02 -0.67
CA THR A 70 12.13 -8.14 0.25
C THR A 70 10.70 -8.19 0.77
N ARG A 71 10.29 -9.38 1.24
CA ARG A 71 8.95 -9.57 1.83
C ARG A 71 8.80 -8.74 3.10
N GLU A 72 9.87 -8.65 3.87
CA GLU A 72 9.96 -7.90 5.12
C GLU A 72 9.75 -6.41 4.87
N MET A 73 10.43 -5.83 3.88
CA MET A 73 10.24 -4.41 3.50
C MET A 73 8.80 -4.12 3.06
N ALA A 74 8.21 -5.00 2.24
CA ALA A 74 6.82 -4.84 1.78
C ALA A 74 5.83 -4.92 2.96
N ARG A 75 6.10 -5.79 3.93
CA ARG A 75 5.29 -5.93 5.14
C ARG A 75 5.40 -4.70 6.04
N GLU A 76 6.62 -4.23 6.30
CA GLU A 76 6.86 -3.02 7.09
C GLU A 76 6.15 -1.81 6.47
N TYR A 77 6.28 -1.65 5.15
CA TYR A 77 5.58 -0.60 4.42
C TYR A 77 4.05 -0.65 4.60
N LEU A 78 3.43 -1.82 4.47
CA LEU A 78 1.98 -2.00 4.70
C LEU A 78 1.55 -1.66 6.13
N VAL A 79 2.39 -1.97 7.13
CA VAL A 79 2.14 -1.65 8.53
C VAL A 79 2.19 -0.14 8.78
N GLU A 80 3.17 0.54 8.18
CA GLU A 80 3.35 2.00 8.25
C GLU A 80 2.19 2.77 7.62
N GLN A 81 1.56 2.23 6.58
CA GLN A 81 0.38 2.85 5.95
C GLN A 81 -0.87 2.84 6.86
N HIS A 82 -0.85 2.13 7.99
CA HIS A 82 -1.95 2.06 8.96
C HIS A 82 -3.34 1.74 8.35
N LEU A 83 -3.34 0.98 7.26
CA LEU A 83 -4.52 0.67 6.45
C LEU A 83 -5.58 -0.09 7.24
N SER A 84 -6.86 0.16 6.96
CA SER A 84 -7.93 -0.67 7.53
C SER A 84 -7.99 -2.03 6.82
N LYS A 85 -8.73 -3.00 7.38
CA LYS A 85 -8.99 -4.29 6.69
C LYS A 85 -9.67 -4.06 5.33
N ASN A 86 -10.56 -3.08 5.23
CA ASN A 86 -11.25 -2.77 3.98
C ASN A 86 -10.30 -2.18 2.93
N ASP A 87 -9.31 -1.39 3.33
CA ASP A 87 -8.34 -0.83 2.40
C ASP A 87 -7.38 -1.89 1.86
N LEU A 88 -6.99 -2.84 2.71
CA LEU A 88 -6.26 -4.03 2.27
C LEU A 88 -7.08 -4.88 1.29
N ILE A 89 -8.40 -4.98 1.47
CA ILE A 89 -9.28 -5.67 0.51
C ILE A 89 -9.33 -4.92 -0.83
N LYS A 90 -9.34 -3.58 -0.83
CA LYS A 90 -9.25 -2.82 -2.10
C LYS A 90 -7.93 -3.07 -2.82
N LEU A 91 -6.82 -3.09 -2.09
CA LEU A 91 -5.50 -3.45 -2.63
C LEU A 91 -5.53 -4.82 -3.30
N THR A 92 -6.19 -5.81 -2.67
CA THR A 92 -6.30 -7.15 -3.25
C THR A 92 -7.09 -7.18 -4.56
N VAL A 93 -8.08 -6.30 -4.73
CA VAL A 93 -8.83 -6.21 -6.00
C VAL A 93 -7.95 -5.65 -7.12
N VAL A 94 -7.17 -4.59 -6.83
CA VAL A 94 -6.26 -3.98 -7.83
C VAL A 94 -5.13 -4.93 -8.21
N LEU A 95 -4.64 -5.72 -7.25
CA LEU A 95 -3.56 -6.69 -7.44
C LEU A 95 -4.04 -8.07 -7.94
N ASP A 96 -5.34 -8.24 -8.17
CA ASP A 96 -5.97 -9.52 -8.56
C ASP A 96 -5.66 -10.69 -7.61
N ILE A 97 -5.76 -10.43 -6.30
CA ILE A 97 -5.47 -11.39 -5.23
C ILE A 97 -6.77 -11.87 -4.59
N PHE A 98 -6.94 -13.20 -4.54
CA PHE A 98 -8.09 -13.79 -3.86
C PHE A 98 -7.97 -13.79 -2.33
N VAL A 99 -8.95 -13.18 -1.65
CA VAL A 99 -9.08 -13.18 -0.19
C VAL A 99 -10.47 -13.58 0.28
N ASN A 100 -10.53 -14.31 1.39
CA ASN A 100 -11.81 -14.65 2.03
C ASN A 100 -12.22 -13.52 2.98
N LYS A 101 -13.52 -13.25 3.08
CA LYS A 101 -14.04 -12.23 4.03
C LYS A 101 -13.69 -12.54 5.49
N SER A 102 -13.55 -13.82 5.83
CA SER A 102 -13.12 -14.31 7.15
C SER A 102 -11.62 -14.15 7.41
N ASP A 103 -10.79 -13.87 6.39
CA ASP A 103 -9.36 -13.69 6.59
C ASP A 103 -9.09 -12.48 7.51
N GLY A 104 -8.23 -12.67 8.50
CA GLY A 104 -7.76 -11.61 9.38
C GLY A 104 -6.87 -10.60 8.66
N LYS A 105 -6.66 -9.43 9.26
CA LYS A 105 -5.86 -8.35 8.67
C LYS A 105 -4.45 -8.82 8.30
N ASP A 106 -3.78 -9.54 9.20
CA ASP A 106 -2.42 -10.04 8.99
C ASP A 106 -2.35 -11.04 7.84
N LYS A 107 -3.34 -11.94 7.74
CA LYS A 107 -3.42 -12.92 6.66
C LYS A 107 -3.64 -12.28 5.29
N ILE A 108 -4.40 -11.18 5.23
CA ILE A 108 -4.57 -10.40 4.00
C ILE A 108 -3.25 -9.73 3.62
N MET A 109 -2.52 -9.14 4.58
CA MET A 109 -1.20 -8.55 4.32
C MET A 109 -0.20 -9.58 3.79
N GLU A 110 -0.15 -10.79 4.39
CA GLU A 110 0.71 -11.88 3.89
C GLU A 110 0.44 -12.21 2.43
N LYS A 111 -0.84 -12.32 2.05
CA LYS A 111 -1.23 -12.63 0.67
C LYS A 111 -0.81 -11.53 -0.31
N ILE A 112 -0.92 -10.27 0.10
CA ILE A 112 -0.45 -9.12 -0.68
C ILE A 112 1.06 -9.22 -0.91
N VAL A 113 1.84 -9.39 0.17
CA VAL A 113 3.30 -9.48 0.11
C VAL A 113 3.77 -10.66 -0.75
N GLU A 114 3.13 -11.82 -0.61
CA GLU A 114 3.49 -13.03 -1.37
C GLU A 114 3.21 -12.88 -2.87
N SER A 115 2.14 -12.16 -3.23
CA SER A 115 1.74 -11.96 -4.62
C SER A 115 2.60 -10.90 -5.32
N THR A 116 3.05 -9.86 -4.61
CA THR A 116 3.87 -8.78 -5.19
C THR A 116 5.35 -9.15 -5.24
N VAL A 117 5.96 -9.46 -4.09
CA VAL A 117 7.40 -9.72 -3.98
C VAL A 117 7.72 -11.17 -4.37
N GLY A 118 6.89 -12.12 -3.92
CA GLY A 118 7.13 -13.55 -4.16
C GLY A 118 7.14 -13.92 -5.65
N ALA A 119 6.27 -13.31 -6.46
CA ALA A 119 6.22 -13.55 -7.91
C ALA A 119 7.52 -13.10 -8.62
N ARG A 120 8.11 -11.99 -8.19
CA ARG A 120 9.35 -11.45 -8.76
C ARG A 120 10.56 -12.30 -8.36
N ILE A 121 10.66 -12.71 -7.10
CA ILE A 121 11.72 -13.61 -6.62
C ILE A 121 11.69 -14.93 -7.38
N ARG A 122 10.51 -15.54 -7.57
CA ARG A 122 10.35 -16.75 -8.38
C ARG A 122 10.79 -16.54 -9.83
N SER A 123 10.40 -15.44 -10.44
CA SER A 123 10.78 -15.10 -11.81
C SER A 123 12.29 -14.91 -11.98
N LYS A 124 12.96 -14.27 -11.00
CA LYS A 124 14.42 -14.09 -11.00
C LYS A 124 15.14 -15.43 -10.82
N ALA A 125 14.71 -16.26 -9.87
CA ALA A 125 15.30 -17.58 -9.63
C ALA A 125 15.17 -18.52 -10.83
N ILE A 126 14.04 -18.51 -11.55
CA ILE A 126 13.85 -19.29 -12.77
C ILE A 126 14.82 -18.83 -13.87
N LYS A 127 14.97 -17.51 -14.09
CA LYS A 127 15.93 -16.97 -15.06
C LYS A 127 17.37 -17.37 -14.74
N ASP A 128 17.78 -17.25 -13.47
CA ASP A 128 19.13 -17.62 -13.04
C ASP A 128 19.40 -19.13 -13.18
N THR A 129 18.37 -19.96 -12.99
CA THR A 129 18.49 -21.42 -13.11
C THR A 129 18.62 -21.86 -14.58
N GLN A 130 17.87 -21.23 -15.51
CA GLN A 130 17.98 -21.52 -16.95
C GLN A 130 19.34 -21.12 -17.54
N ILE A 131 19.95 -20.04 -17.03
CA ILE A 131 21.31 -19.63 -17.44
C ILE A 131 22.35 -20.68 -17.03
N ARG A 132 22.15 -21.37 -15.90
CA ARG A 132 23.05 -22.42 -15.40
C ARG A 132 22.86 -23.79 -16.06
N THR A 133 21.73 -24.04 -16.72
CA THR A 133 21.38 -25.34 -17.35
C THR A 133 21.27 -25.25 -18.88
N GLY A 134 22.03 -24.37 -19.52
CA GLY A 134 22.11 -24.28 -20.99
C GLY A 134 22.43 -25.63 -21.66
N PRO A 135 21.93 -25.88 -22.88
CA PRO A 135 21.95 -27.20 -23.50
C PRO A 135 23.37 -27.70 -23.67
N ALA A 136 23.65 -28.91 -23.16
CA ALA A 136 24.90 -29.61 -23.39
C ALA A 136 25.19 -29.64 -24.90
N ARG A 137 26.24 -28.94 -25.34
CA ARG A 137 26.76 -29.02 -26.70
C ARG A 137 27.13 -30.49 -26.96
N LYS A 138 26.30 -31.21 -27.72
CA LYS A 138 26.67 -32.51 -28.27
C LYS A 138 27.81 -32.29 -29.26
N ASN A 139 29.03 -32.51 -28.81
CA ASN A 139 30.20 -32.61 -29.67
C ASN A 139 30.08 -33.91 -30.48
N ASN A 140 29.52 -33.83 -31.69
CA ASN A 140 29.66 -34.88 -32.69
C ASN A 140 31.10 -34.86 -33.20
N ASN A 141 31.97 -35.62 -32.55
CA ASN A 141 33.28 -35.91 -33.07
C ASN A 141 33.13 -37.07 -34.07
N ILE A 142 33.07 -36.71 -35.36
CA ILE A 142 33.22 -37.64 -36.47
C ILE A 142 34.65 -38.16 -36.43
N LYS A 143 34.84 -39.46 -36.17
CA LYS A 143 36.08 -40.16 -36.51
C LYS A 143 35.79 -41.25 -37.53
N VAL A 144 36.35 -40.96 -38.70
CA VAL A 144 36.79 -41.77 -39.85
C VAL A 144 36.76 -43.28 -39.65
#